data_AF-A0A1B9G9B6-F1
#
_entry.id   AF-A0A1B9G9B6-F1
#
_cell.length_a   1.000
_cell.length_b   1.000
_cell.length_c   1.000
_cell.angle_alpha   90.00
_cell.angle_beta   90.00
_cell.angle_gamma   90.00
#
_symmetry.space_group_name_H-M   'P 1'
#
loop_
_entity.id
_entity.type
_entity.pdbx_description
1 polymer ?
#
loop_
_entity_poly.entity_id
_entity_poly.type
_entity_poly.pdbx_seq_one_letter_code
_entity_poly.pdbx_strand_id
1 'polypeptide(L)'
;MHHTSGHGRGAEQAPLLRPTIATIQSHSPPRHRHRRDGRHPVPVFSLIFTLVLLFVVAFLAWDVSSYGHCYVTPLCRALSGRNGLEQTWWRNQGPYAPFKPLGSGGGKKGLPKGCEISQVTILHRHAARYPTSSVGECLLSAMKKLDNREVQMPRRHPEFAFLTKTDLKLRDWDFDGLTDQGRKQSWISGRQIKQMYRSFLSKAESTFIRSSGGGRVVETSGYWLEGFNGERFKLRDVSRLPKVDLVIPEGETFNNTLSVHSCPAFQDLSPKPSELKFSELSPLLEPTLNRLNSVLKPQPALELDDLVCLADMCGYDSQSRGTDWEGWSKWCGIFTKEEWEVFGHAKDLKRWYDLGETSRYGPTMGAGYVNELLARLTDSDVVDNTATNHTLDSDEKTFPRGGKRFFVDFGHDNEMLETISALGLLTQHRPLPTDSVPPKRTYILSRIVPFGARIAFERVSCKMGNWEPDPEAGNGLDDDQGNDGKRDYIRILINDKIESGNHPSCEFSGLANFGLCELDSFVESQQFAREEVDWSICYEKDDE
;
A
#
# COMPACT_ATOMS: atom_id res chain seq x y z
N MET A 1 22.16 -27.77 -47.41
CA MET A 1 23.07 -28.88 -47.77
C MET A 1 24.21 -28.33 -48.64
N HIS A 2 25.46 -28.68 -48.27
CA HIS A 2 26.79 -28.51 -48.93
C HIS A 2 27.36 -27.08 -49.15
N HIS A 3 28.47 -26.64 -48.52
CA HIS A 3 29.92 -27.04 -48.58
C HIS A 3 30.54 -26.85 -49.99
N THR A 4 31.73 -26.32 -50.30
CA THR A 4 32.94 -25.83 -49.58
C THR A 4 33.97 -25.27 -50.60
N SER A 5 34.75 -24.27 -50.17
CA SER A 5 36.15 -23.85 -50.47
C SER A 5 37.02 -24.38 -51.65
N GLY A 6 37.88 -23.48 -52.16
CA GLY A 6 39.28 -23.70 -52.65
C GLY A 6 39.84 -22.42 -53.32
N HIS A 7 40.80 -21.64 -52.83
CA HIS A 7 42.26 -21.75 -52.56
C HIS A 7 43.20 -21.69 -53.79
N GLY A 8 44.17 -20.74 -53.79
CA GLY A 8 45.50 -20.93 -54.39
C GLY A 8 46.28 -19.70 -54.91
N ARG A 9 47.31 -19.28 -54.15
CA ARG A 9 48.70 -18.85 -54.51
C ARG A 9 48.92 -17.68 -55.51
N GLY A 10 49.93 -16.81 -55.41
CA GLY A 10 51.08 -16.57 -54.51
C GLY A 10 52.15 -15.70 -55.22
N ALA A 11 52.85 -14.83 -54.46
CA ALA A 11 54.26 -14.33 -54.53
C ALA A 11 54.87 -13.87 -55.90
N GLU A 12 55.86 -12.96 -56.08
CA GLU A 12 56.81 -12.23 -55.23
C GLU A 12 57.60 -11.19 -56.09
N GLN A 13 58.33 -10.29 -55.41
CA GLN A 13 59.59 -9.59 -55.80
C GLN A 13 59.59 -8.25 -56.59
N ALA A 14 60.35 -7.31 -55.99
CA ALA A 14 60.79 -6.00 -56.48
C ALA A 14 62.20 -6.05 -57.12
N PRO A 15 62.68 -4.97 -57.76
CA PRO A 15 63.96 -4.36 -57.33
C PRO A 15 64.00 -2.81 -57.47
N LEU A 16 64.50 -2.07 -56.48
CA LEU A 16 65.86 -1.48 -56.32
C LEU A 16 66.35 -0.52 -57.41
N LEU A 17 66.75 0.70 -57.01
CA LEU A 17 67.92 1.43 -57.55
C LEU A 17 68.45 2.46 -56.53
N ARG A 18 69.75 2.72 -56.67
CA ARG A 18 70.77 3.14 -55.69
C ARG A 18 71.23 4.62 -55.90
N PRO A 19 72.22 5.14 -55.13
CA PRO A 19 72.26 6.54 -54.66
C PRO A 19 73.34 7.41 -55.33
N THR A 20 73.48 8.66 -54.88
CA THR A 20 74.68 9.50 -55.13
C THR A 20 74.93 10.45 -53.96
N ILE A 21 76.21 10.58 -53.59
CA ILE A 21 76.76 11.49 -52.57
C ILE A 21 77.51 12.61 -53.30
N ALA A 22 77.44 13.85 -52.80
CA ALA A 22 78.56 14.80 -52.87
C ALA A 22 78.42 15.92 -51.82
N THR A 23 79.57 16.28 -51.27
CA THR A 23 79.87 17.29 -50.24
C THR A 23 80.58 18.46 -50.95
N ILE A 24 80.34 19.76 -50.71
CA ILE A 24 81.02 20.71 -49.78
C ILE A 24 80.63 22.13 -50.26
N GLN A 25 80.32 23.07 -49.34
CA GLN A 25 80.87 24.43 -49.37
C GLN A 25 80.65 25.16 -48.04
N SER A 26 81.77 25.63 -47.47
CA SER A 26 81.88 26.52 -46.32
C SER A 26 82.03 27.97 -46.80
N HIS A 27 81.35 28.94 -46.16
CA HIS A 27 81.91 30.26 -45.83
C HIS A 27 80.94 31.11 -44.95
N SER A 28 81.40 31.37 -43.72
CA SER A 28 81.34 32.63 -42.94
C SER A 28 80.02 33.16 -42.30
N PRO A 29 80.09 33.84 -41.11
CA PRO A 29 78.98 34.11 -40.19
C PRO A 29 78.58 35.62 -40.13
N PRO A 30 77.84 36.12 -39.12
CA PRO A 30 76.45 35.87 -38.76
C PRO A 30 75.58 37.15 -38.91
N ARG A 31 74.25 37.03 -39.05
CA ARG A 31 73.33 38.11 -38.67
C ARG A 31 72.17 37.57 -37.83
N HIS A 32 72.15 38.00 -36.59
CA HIS A 32 71.09 37.78 -35.62
C HIS A 32 69.71 38.12 -36.20
N ARG A 33 68.84 37.11 -36.29
CA ARG A 33 67.39 37.30 -36.17
C ARG A 33 66.92 36.40 -35.04
N HIS A 34 66.59 37.02 -33.90
CA HIS A 34 65.93 36.36 -32.79
C HIS A 34 64.60 35.76 -33.29
N ARG A 35 64.56 34.44 -33.46
CA ARG A 35 63.33 33.67 -33.48
C ARG A 35 62.91 33.53 -32.01
N ARG A 36 61.83 34.19 -31.63
CA ARG A 36 61.16 33.96 -30.34
C ARG A 36 60.62 32.53 -30.34
N ASP A 37 61.15 31.69 -29.47
CA ASP A 37 60.51 30.44 -29.05
C ASP A 37 59.20 30.80 -28.32
N GLY A 38 58.09 30.65 -29.04
CA GLY A 38 56.76 30.65 -28.43
C GLY A 38 56.54 29.34 -27.69
N ARG A 39 56.95 29.27 -26.41
CA ARG A 39 56.39 28.27 -25.48
C ARG A 39 54.92 28.61 -25.31
N HIS A 40 54.03 27.79 -25.88
CA HIS A 40 52.60 27.88 -25.62
C HIS A 40 52.37 27.68 -24.11
N PRO A 41 51.77 28.64 -23.39
CA PRO A 41 51.40 28.40 -22.01
C PRO A 41 50.33 27.32 -22.01
N VAL A 42 50.53 26.24 -21.24
CA VAL A 42 49.44 25.31 -20.92
C VAL A 42 48.33 26.17 -20.33
N PRO A 43 47.12 26.18 -20.91
CA PRO A 43 46.08 27.10 -20.47
C PRO A 43 45.72 26.72 -19.04
N VAL A 44 46.13 27.55 -18.08
CA VAL A 44 45.87 27.40 -16.64
C VAL A 44 44.37 27.13 -16.39
N PHE A 45 43.52 27.72 -17.23
CA PHE A 45 42.09 27.47 -17.27
C PHE A 45 41.71 25.99 -17.47
N SER A 46 42.38 25.29 -18.39
CA SER A 46 42.11 23.87 -18.69
C SER A 46 42.49 22.96 -17.52
N LEU A 47 43.55 23.32 -16.79
CA LEU A 47 44.01 22.60 -15.60
C LEU A 47 43.09 22.83 -14.39
N ILE A 48 42.63 24.06 -14.18
CA ILE A 48 41.65 24.39 -13.14
C ILE A 48 40.30 23.71 -13.45
N PHE A 49 39.85 23.76 -14.71
CA PHE A 49 38.60 23.13 -15.12
C PHE A 49 38.62 21.61 -14.90
N THR A 50 39.72 20.94 -15.23
CA THR A 50 39.86 19.49 -14.97
C THR A 50 39.89 19.17 -13.49
N LEU A 51 40.56 19.97 -12.65
CA LEU A 51 40.56 19.77 -11.19
C LEU A 51 39.17 19.96 -10.58
N VAL A 52 38.44 20.99 -10.99
CA VAL A 52 37.06 21.22 -10.54
C VAL A 52 36.15 20.08 -11.00
N LEU A 53 36.28 19.64 -12.25
CA LEU A 53 35.49 18.52 -12.78
C LEU A 53 35.77 17.23 -12.00
N LEU A 54 37.04 16.92 -11.73
CA LEU A 54 37.41 15.75 -10.93
C LEU A 54 36.88 15.83 -9.51
N PHE A 55 36.92 17.01 -8.88
CA PHE A 55 36.35 17.21 -7.55
C PHE A 55 34.83 17.02 -7.55
N VAL A 56 34.12 17.59 -8.54
CA VAL A 56 32.67 17.41 -8.69
C VAL A 56 32.34 15.94 -8.91
N VAL A 57 33.05 15.25 -9.79
CA VAL A 57 32.82 13.81 -10.04
C VAL A 57 33.10 12.98 -8.78
N ALA A 58 34.19 13.26 -8.05
CA ALA A 58 34.51 12.58 -6.80
C ALA A 58 33.47 12.85 -5.70
N PHE A 59 32.99 14.09 -5.59
CA PHE A 59 31.92 14.46 -4.67
C PHE A 59 30.61 13.76 -5.03
N LEU A 60 30.19 13.77 -6.30
CA LEU A 60 28.97 13.08 -6.74
C LEU A 60 29.09 11.56 -6.56
N ALA A 61 30.26 10.98 -6.83
CA ALA A 61 30.51 9.56 -6.60
C ALA A 61 30.45 9.19 -5.11
N TRP A 62 31.02 10.03 -4.23
CA TRP A 62 30.91 9.86 -2.78
C TRP A 62 29.47 10.07 -2.28
N ASP A 63 28.79 11.13 -2.71
CA ASP A 63 27.43 11.51 -2.29
C ASP A 63 26.36 10.46 -2.66
N VAL A 64 26.56 9.75 -3.77
CA VAL A 64 25.70 8.64 -4.25
C VAL A 64 26.14 7.28 -3.67
N SER A 65 27.35 7.17 -3.10
CA SER A 65 27.84 5.92 -2.49
C SER A 65 27.10 5.55 -1.19
N SER A 66 27.35 4.35 -0.67
CA SER A 66 26.85 3.91 0.64
C SER A 66 27.36 4.73 1.83
N TYR A 67 28.40 5.55 1.64
CA TYR A 67 29.00 6.41 2.66
C TYR A 67 28.57 7.88 2.54
N GLY A 68 27.84 8.25 1.48
CA GLY A 68 27.40 9.62 1.22
C GLY A 68 26.10 9.99 1.94
N HIS A 69 25.83 11.30 2.02
CA HIS A 69 24.63 11.85 2.68
C HIS A 69 23.49 12.20 1.72
N CYS A 70 23.68 12.00 0.41
CA CYS A 70 22.68 12.23 -0.64
C CYS A 70 22.16 13.67 -0.72
N TYR A 71 23.09 14.62 -0.76
CA TYR A 71 22.80 16.03 -0.99
C TYR A 71 22.19 16.29 -2.37
N VAL A 72 22.55 15.50 -3.40
CA VAL A 72 22.01 15.62 -4.76
C VAL A 72 20.86 14.64 -4.99
N THR A 73 19.72 14.92 -4.36
CA THR A 73 18.54 14.03 -4.32
C THR A 73 18.09 13.47 -5.68
N PRO A 74 18.03 14.25 -6.78
CA PRO A 74 17.63 13.72 -8.09
C PRO A 74 18.62 12.70 -8.67
N LEU A 75 19.93 12.95 -8.49
CA LEU A 75 20.98 12.06 -8.98
C LEU A 75 21.04 10.78 -8.15
N CYS A 76 20.89 10.89 -6.82
CA CYS A 76 20.75 9.74 -5.94
C CYS A 76 19.55 8.89 -6.35
N ARG A 77 18.38 9.50 -6.61
CA ARG A 77 17.18 8.77 -7.08
C ARG A 77 17.40 8.04 -8.41
N ALA A 78 18.13 8.64 -9.34
CA ALA A 78 18.39 8.07 -10.66
C ALA A 78 19.43 6.95 -10.66
N LEU A 79 20.52 7.09 -9.89
CA LEU A 79 21.67 6.18 -9.95
C LEU A 79 21.65 5.03 -8.94
N SER A 80 20.93 5.17 -7.82
CA SER A 80 21.07 4.24 -6.69
C SER A 80 20.19 2.99 -6.75
N GLY A 81 19.29 2.86 -7.73
CA GLY A 81 18.26 1.80 -7.69
C GLY A 81 17.33 1.90 -6.46
N ARG A 82 17.42 2.97 -5.64
CA ARG A 82 16.61 3.16 -4.42
C ARG A 82 15.12 3.20 -4.71
N ASN A 83 14.70 3.70 -5.87
CA ASN A 83 13.30 3.63 -6.28
C ASN A 83 12.79 2.18 -6.37
N GLY A 84 13.65 1.22 -6.75
CA GLY A 84 13.32 -0.20 -6.77
C GLY A 84 13.26 -0.79 -5.37
N LEU A 85 14.21 -0.45 -4.51
CA LEU A 85 14.30 -0.98 -3.15
C LEU A 85 13.20 -0.42 -2.22
N GLU A 86 12.93 0.89 -2.26
CA GLU A 86 11.83 1.50 -1.50
C GLU A 86 10.47 0.98 -1.96
N GLN A 87 10.31 0.70 -3.26
CA GLN A 87 9.10 0.08 -3.79
C GLN A 87 8.97 -1.39 -3.34
N THR A 88 10.08 -2.12 -3.21
CA THR A 88 10.11 -3.44 -2.57
C THR A 88 9.71 -3.33 -1.10
N TRP A 89 10.30 -2.43 -0.32
CA TRP A 89 9.93 -2.25 1.09
C TRP A 89 8.46 -1.94 1.24
N TRP A 90 7.97 -0.92 0.52
CA TRP A 90 6.55 -0.54 0.53
C TRP A 90 5.64 -1.73 0.22
N ARG A 91 5.92 -2.44 -0.88
CA ARG A 91 5.07 -3.54 -1.34
C ARG A 91 5.04 -4.71 -0.34
N ASN A 92 6.14 -4.93 0.37
CA ASN A 92 6.31 -6.06 1.28
C ASN A 92 6.05 -5.73 2.77
N GLN A 93 5.62 -4.51 3.10
CA GLN A 93 5.20 -4.19 4.48
C GLN A 93 3.83 -4.75 4.86
N GLY A 94 3.08 -5.30 3.89
CA GLY A 94 1.72 -5.77 4.12
C GLY A 94 0.84 -4.66 4.70
N PRO A 95 0.10 -4.90 5.79
CA PRO A 95 -0.79 -3.90 6.37
C PRO A 95 -0.04 -2.72 7.03
N TYR A 96 1.27 -2.80 7.23
CA TYR A 96 2.06 -1.74 7.87
C TYR A 96 2.62 -0.73 6.87
N ALA A 97 2.34 -0.89 5.58
CA ALA A 97 2.75 0.05 4.57
C ALA A 97 2.10 1.43 4.80
N PRO A 98 2.83 2.54 4.59
CA PRO A 98 2.21 3.85 4.54
C PRO A 98 1.21 3.94 3.37
N PHE A 99 0.10 4.66 3.57
CA PHE A 99 -0.88 4.90 2.51
C PHE A 99 -0.22 5.45 1.24
N LYS A 100 -0.63 4.92 0.10
CA LYS A 100 -0.25 5.44 -1.22
C LYS A 100 -1.46 5.32 -2.16
N PRO A 101 -1.84 6.40 -2.88
CA PRO A 101 -2.89 6.31 -3.88
C PRO A 101 -2.45 5.37 -5.01
N LEU A 102 -3.32 4.43 -5.39
CA LEU A 102 -3.09 3.47 -6.48
C LEU A 102 -3.72 3.90 -7.80
N GLY A 103 -4.55 4.93 -7.78
CA GLY A 103 -5.16 5.50 -8.96
C GLY A 103 -5.48 6.98 -8.76
N SER A 104 -6.32 7.51 -9.63
CA SER A 104 -6.67 8.93 -9.59
C SER A 104 -7.71 9.30 -8.53
N GLY A 105 -8.28 8.30 -7.85
CA GLY A 105 -9.38 8.47 -6.91
C GLY A 105 -10.72 8.64 -7.60
N GLY A 106 -11.75 8.78 -6.78
CA GLY A 106 -13.14 8.95 -7.16
C GLY A 106 -13.53 10.39 -7.49
N GLY A 107 -14.82 10.70 -7.31
CA GLY A 107 -15.40 11.99 -7.65
C GLY A 107 -15.82 12.09 -9.13
N LYS A 108 -15.93 13.31 -9.67
CA LYS A 108 -16.37 13.53 -11.06
C LYS A 108 -15.38 13.01 -12.11
N LYS A 109 -14.13 12.71 -11.71
CA LYS A 109 -13.09 12.24 -12.62
C LYS A 109 -13.45 10.83 -13.13
N GLY A 110 -13.38 10.64 -14.43
CA GLY A 110 -13.66 9.34 -15.07
C GLY A 110 -15.13 8.98 -15.21
N LEU A 111 -16.08 9.85 -14.85
CA LEU A 111 -17.51 9.60 -15.10
C LEU A 111 -17.91 10.04 -16.52
N PRO A 112 -18.75 9.27 -17.23
CA PRO A 112 -19.25 9.67 -18.54
C PRO A 112 -20.20 10.88 -18.47
N LYS A 113 -20.41 11.53 -19.61
CA LYS A 113 -21.33 12.67 -19.71
C LYS A 113 -22.75 12.21 -19.38
N GLY A 114 -23.46 12.96 -18.53
CA GLY A 114 -24.82 12.60 -18.09
C GLY A 114 -24.86 11.86 -16.76
N CYS A 115 -23.71 11.44 -16.23
CA CYS A 115 -23.59 10.80 -14.92
C CYS A 115 -23.14 11.77 -13.83
N GLU A 116 -23.74 11.66 -12.65
CA GLU A 116 -23.31 12.34 -11.44
C GLU A 116 -23.36 11.41 -10.23
N ILE A 117 -22.43 11.60 -9.30
CA ILE A 117 -22.46 10.89 -8.01
C ILE A 117 -23.70 11.34 -7.25
N SER A 118 -24.49 10.38 -6.80
CA SER A 118 -25.67 10.59 -5.97
C SER A 118 -25.46 10.15 -4.52
N GLN A 119 -24.48 9.29 -4.21
CA GLN A 119 -24.14 8.91 -2.83
C GLN A 119 -22.67 8.48 -2.76
N VAL A 120 -22.03 8.65 -1.59
CA VAL A 120 -20.69 8.11 -1.34
C VAL A 120 -20.65 7.48 0.04
N THR A 121 -20.15 6.26 0.14
CA THR A 121 -19.82 5.58 1.39
C THR A 121 -18.34 5.22 1.39
N ILE A 122 -17.61 5.58 2.44
CA ILE A 122 -16.17 5.28 2.57
C ILE A 122 -15.94 4.43 3.82
N LEU A 123 -15.40 3.21 3.65
CA LEU A 123 -14.82 2.44 4.75
C LEU A 123 -13.33 2.80 4.89
N HIS A 124 -12.94 3.37 6.02
CA HIS A 124 -11.62 3.93 6.25
C HIS A 124 -10.91 3.23 7.41
N ARG A 125 -9.72 2.69 7.19
CA ARG A 125 -8.90 2.11 8.26
C ARG A 125 -8.38 3.21 9.19
N HIS A 126 -8.13 2.88 10.47
CA HIS A 126 -7.27 3.72 11.30
C HIS A 126 -5.93 4.07 10.61
N ALA A 127 -5.35 5.21 10.98
CA ALA A 127 -4.08 5.68 10.45
C ALA A 127 -2.87 4.92 11.03
N ALA A 128 -1.66 5.36 10.67
CA ALA A 128 -0.42 4.75 11.16
C ALA A 128 -0.34 4.79 12.69
N ARG A 129 0.04 3.65 13.27
CA ARG A 129 0.11 3.44 14.72
C ARG A 129 1.41 2.78 15.12
N TYR A 130 1.72 2.84 16.40
CA TYR A 130 2.69 1.97 17.01
C TYR A 130 2.20 0.51 16.98
N PRO A 131 3.08 -0.48 17.23
CA PRO A 131 2.69 -1.88 17.42
C PRO A 131 1.60 -2.02 18.47
N THR A 132 0.75 -3.04 18.36
CA THR A 132 -0.10 -3.43 19.49
C THR A 132 0.78 -3.92 20.63
N SER A 133 0.29 -3.88 21.86
CA SER A 133 1.06 -4.36 23.02
C SER A 133 1.66 -5.76 22.80
N SER A 134 0.88 -6.71 22.26
CA SER A 134 1.36 -8.07 21.94
C SER A 134 2.48 -8.11 20.89
N VAL A 135 2.37 -7.32 19.81
CA VAL A 135 3.45 -7.21 18.81
C VAL A 135 4.66 -6.47 19.39
N GLY A 136 4.43 -5.50 20.28
CA GLY A 136 5.44 -4.80 21.04
C GLY A 136 6.27 -5.75 21.91
N GLU A 137 5.64 -6.72 22.56
CA GLU A 137 6.35 -7.76 23.33
C GLU A 137 7.28 -8.61 22.45
N CYS A 138 6.81 -9.04 21.26
CA CYS A 138 7.66 -9.76 20.31
C CYS A 138 8.86 -8.92 19.85
N LEU A 139 8.62 -7.65 19.50
CA LEU A 139 9.66 -6.70 19.11
C LEU A 139 10.70 -6.48 20.21
N LEU A 140 10.25 -6.25 21.45
CA LEU A 140 11.11 -6.06 22.61
C LEU A 140 11.90 -7.33 22.94
N SER A 141 11.29 -8.52 22.78
CA SER A 141 11.99 -9.81 22.94
C SER A 141 13.15 -9.92 21.95
N ALA A 142 12.90 -9.72 20.65
CA ALA A 142 13.93 -9.75 19.61
C ALA A 142 15.03 -8.70 19.85
N MET A 143 14.64 -7.48 20.20
CA MET A 143 15.60 -6.40 20.48
C MET A 143 16.42 -6.64 21.75
N LYS A 144 15.85 -7.26 22.78
CA LYS A 144 16.60 -7.65 23.99
C LYS A 144 17.69 -8.67 23.67
N LYS A 145 17.45 -9.62 22.76
CA LYS A 145 18.48 -10.57 22.29
C LYS A 145 19.65 -9.84 21.61
N LEU A 146 19.39 -8.71 20.96
CA LEU A 146 20.40 -7.83 20.36
C LEU A 146 21.10 -6.93 21.39
N ASP A 147 20.38 -6.43 22.41
CA ASP A 147 20.89 -5.54 23.47
C ASP A 147 21.75 -6.27 24.51
N ASN A 148 21.41 -7.53 24.83
CA ASN A 148 22.18 -8.39 25.76
C ASN A 148 23.61 -8.67 25.28
N ARG A 149 23.90 -8.37 24.02
CA ARG A 149 25.22 -8.39 23.44
C ARG A 149 25.71 -6.95 23.32
N GLU A 150 26.96 -6.67 23.74
CA GLU A 150 27.65 -5.52 23.16
C GLU A 150 27.77 -5.78 21.65
N VAL A 151 26.95 -5.11 20.83
CA VAL A 151 26.91 -5.34 19.37
C VAL A 151 28.27 -4.97 18.77
N GLN A 152 29.18 -5.94 18.69
CA GLN A 152 30.43 -5.76 17.97
C GLN A 152 30.08 -5.71 16.49
N MET A 153 30.12 -4.50 15.94
CA MET A 153 29.80 -4.25 14.55
C MET A 153 30.74 -5.06 13.65
N PRO A 154 30.21 -5.94 12.79
CA PRO A 154 31.02 -6.61 11.80
C PRO A 154 31.62 -5.55 10.87
N ARG A 155 32.96 -5.48 10.79
CA ARG A 155 33.67 -4.48 9.96
C ARG A 155 33.26 -4.47 8.47
N ARG A 156 32.55 -5.51 8.01
CA ARG A 156 32.11 -5.70 6.61
C ARG A 156 30.60 -5.51 6.39
N HIS A 157 29.84 -5.10 7.41
CA HIS A 157 28.38 -4.96 7.33
C HIS A 157 27.89 -3.58 7.78
N PRO A 158 28.10 -2.53 6.96
CA PRO A 158 27.72 -1.16 7.29
C PRO A 158 26.21 -0.96 7.46
N GLU A 159 25.38 -1.83 6.89
CA GLU A 159 23.92 -1.82 7.04
C GLU A 159 23.45 -1.94 8.49
N PHE A 160 24.25 -2.53 9.39
CA PHE A 160 23.92 -2.68 10.81
C PHE A 160 24.46 -1.55 11.70
N ALA A 161 25.24 -0.61 11.16
CA ALA A 161 25.94 0.40 11.97
C ALA A 161 24.99 1.25 12.84
N PHE A 162 23.74 1.44 12.38
CA PHE A 162 22.71 2.20 13.09
C PHE A 162 22.34 1.58 14.45
N LEU A 163 22.46 0.25 14.62
CA LEU A 163 22.10 -0.45 15.87
C LEU A 163 22.91 0.04 17.08
N THR A 164 24.08 0.64 16.88
CA THR A 164 24.87 1.25 17.99
C THR A 164 24.21 2.47 18.63
N LYS A 165 23.27 3.10 17.93
CA LYS A 165 22.59 4.33 18.36
C LYS A 165 21.08 4.19 18.49
N THR A 166 20.51 3.11 17.95
CA THR A 166 19.08 2.83 18.02
C THR A 166 18.64 2.58 19.45
N ASP A 167 17.49 3.12 19.85
CA ASP A 167 16.87 2.75 21.13
C ASP A 167 16.19 1.38 21.01
N LEU A 168 16.89 0.32 21.40
CA LEU A 168 16.38 -1.06 21.40
C LEU A 168 15.31 -1.33 22.46
N LYS A 169 15.05 -0.35 23.34
CA LYS A 169 14.06 -0.46 24.42
C LYS A 169 12.72 0.22 24.07
N LEU A 170 12.63 0.88 22.92
CA LEU A 170 11.43 1.58 22.44
C LEU A 170 10.78 2.48 23.49
N ARG A 171 11.58 3.23 24.26
CA ARG A 171 11.10 3.95 25.46
C ARG A 171 10.08 5.04 25.16
N ASP A 172 10.16 5.62 23.97
CA ASP A 172 9.26 6.70 23.53
C ASP A 172 8.10 6.20 22.67
N TRP A 173 7.84 4.88 22.64
CA TRP A 173 6.76 4.29 21.85
C TRP A 173 5.50 4.11 22.68
N ASP A 174 4.38 4.64 22.17
CA ASP A 174 3.05 4.52 22.76
C ASP A 174 2.32 3.34 22.10
N PHE A 175 2.54 2.12 22.59
CA PHE A 175 1.92 0.92 22.02
C PHE A 175 0.39 1.06 21.94
N ASP A 176 -0.20 0.49 20.90
CA ASP A 176 -1.60 0.61 20.50
C ASP A 176 -2.05 2.00 20.01
N GLY A 177 -1.34 3.07 20.40
CA GLY A 177 -1.61 4.46 20.02
C GLY A 177 -1.23 4.83 18.58
N LEU A 178 -1.83 5.91 18.06
CA LEU A 178 -1.43 6.47 16.76
C LEU A 178 -0.04 7.11 16.85
N THR A 179 0.70 7.05 15.75
CA THR A 179 1.91 7.87 15.61
C THR A 179 1.52 9.30 15.23
N ASP A 180 2.38 10.27 15.52
CA ASP A 180 2.17 11.66 15.11
C ASP A 180 2.05 11.81 13.58
N GLN A 181 2.77 10.98 12.84
CA GLN A 181 2.62 10.88 11.40
C GLN A 181 1.25 10.32 11.00
N GLY A 182 0.74 9.30 11.69
CA GLY A 182 -0.61 8.76 11.49
C GLY A 182 -1.70 9.81 11.71
N ARG A 183 -1.59 10.58 12.81
CA ARG A 183 -2.48 11.72 13.10
C ARG A 183 -2.53 12.72 11.93
N LYS A 184 -1.35 13.13 11.43
CA LYS A 184 -1.26 14.04 10.27
C LYS A 184 -1.79 13.42 8.99
N GLN A 185 -1.49 12.14 8.73
CA GLN A 185 -2.01 11.41 7.57
C GLN A 185 -3.54 11.36 7.58
N SER A 186 -4.16 11.15 8.75
CA SER A 186 -5.62 11.18 8.88
C SER A 186 -6.21 12.55 8.50
N TRP A 187 -5.64 13.64 9.04
CA TRP A 187 -6.02 15.00 8.68
C TRP A 187 -5.82 15.30 7.18
N ILE A 188 -4.73 14.82 6.58
CA ILE A 188 -4.50 14.94 5.12
C ILE A 188 -5.59 14.19 4.35
N SER A 189 -5.94 12.96 4.78
CA SER A 189 -6.97 12.14 4.13
C SER A 189 -8.32 12.87 4.11
N GLY A 190 -8.76 13.44 5.23
CA GLY A 190 -10.00 14.22 5.31
C GLY A 190 -10.02 15.42 4.36
N ARG A 191 -8.91 16.16 4.28
CA ARG A 191 -8.77 17.29 3.33
C ARG A 191 -8.84 16.83 1.87
N GLN A 192 -8.12 15.75 1.54
CA GLN A 192 -8.06 15.22 0.18
C GLN A 192 -9.41 14.69 -0.27
N ILE A 193 -10.11 13.94 0.58
CA ILE A 193 -11.43 13.37 0.29
C ILE A 193 -12.46 14.49 0.11
N LYS A 194 -12.48 15.51 0.98
CA LYS A 194 -13.36 16.69 0.78
C LYS A 194 -13.11 17.36 -0.56
N GLN A 195 -11.85 17.53 -0.95
CA GLN A 195 -11.49 18.12 -2.24
C GLN A 195 -11.91 17.24 -3.42
N MET A 196 -11.73 15.93 -3.31
CA MET A 196 -12.09 14.93 -4.32
C MET A 196 -13.60 14.93 -4.59
N TYR A 197 -14.40 14.98 -3.52
CA TYR A 197 -15.87 14.94 -3.58
C TYR A 197 -16.55 16.31 -3.53
N ARG A 198 -15.80 17.41 -3.66
CA ARG A 198 -16.32 18.79 -3.52
C ARG A 198 -17.60 19.07 -4.32
N SER A 199 -17.70 18.52 -5.53
CA SER A 199 -18.85 18.74 -6.42
C SER A 199 -20.10 18.02 -5.93
N PHE A 200 -19.94 16.84 -5.35
CA PHE A 200 -21.03 16.08 -4.73
C PHE A 200 -21.43 16.74 -3.41
N LEU A 201 -20.45 17.00 -2.53
CA LEU A 201 -20.67 17.61 -1.22
C LEU A 201 -21.38 18.96 -1.27
N SER A 202 -21.20 19.75 -2.34
CA SER A 202 -21.94 21.02 -2.52
C SER A 202 -23.46 20.86 -2.71
N LYS A 203 -23.91 19.65 -3.01
CA LYS A 203 -25.31 19.28 -3.24
C LYS A 203 -25.80 18.17 -2.31
N ALA A 204 -24.94 17.65 -1.45
CA ALA A 204 -25.28 16.57 -0.54
C ALA A 204 -26.25 17.08 0.54
N GLU A 205 -27.20 16.25 0.93
CA GLU A 205 -28.18 16.55 1.97
C GLU A 205 -27.51 16.66 3.34
N SER A 206 -26.60 15.73 3.64
CA SER A 206 -25.85 15.69 4.88
C SER A 206 -24.61 14.80 4.75
N THR A 207 -23.74 14.88 5.75
CA THR A 207 -22.66 13.93 6.01
C THR A 207 -22.97 13.14 7.26
N PHE A 208 -22.64 11.86 7.29
CA PHE A 208 -22.78 11.01 8.48
C PHE A 208 -21.54 10.15 8.67
N ILE A 209 -20.96 10.18 9.87
CA ILE A 209 -19.67 9.58 10.16
C ILE A 209 -19.80 8.67 11.37
N ARG A 210 -19.39 7.41 11.21
CA ARG A 210 -19.28 6.44 12.30
C ARG A 210 -17.84 6.03 12.55
N SER A 211 -17.53 5.64 13.78
CA SER A 211 -16.24 5.07 14.15
C SER A 211 -16.46 3.84 15.01
N SER A 212 -15.67 2.81 14.78
CA SER A 212 -15.45 1.80 15.81
C SER A 212 -14.81 2.43 17.05
N GLY A 213 -15.10 1.87 18.22
CA GLY A 213 -14.81 2.40 19.55
C GLY A 213 -13.35 2.23 20.01
N GLY A 214 -12.49 1.63 19.20
CA GLY A 214 -11.07 1.50 19.51
C GLY A 214 -10.37 2.86 19.54
N GLY A 215 -9.55 3.12 20.57
CA GLY A 215 -8.95 4.44 20.81
C GLY A 215 -8.25 5.06 19.60
N ARG A 216 -7.45 4.26 18.88
CA ARG A 216 -6.78 4.67 17.63
C ARG A 216 -7.74 4.97 16.47
N VAL A 217 -8.90 4.31 16.42
CA VAL A 217 -9.90 4.49 15.36
C VAL A 217 -10.67 5.78 15.61
N VAL A 218 -11.12 5.99 16.85
CA VAL A 218 -11.75 7.24 17.30
C VAL A 218 -10.81 8.44 17.12
N GLU A 219 -9.54 8.29 17.49
CA GLU A 219 -8.54 9.35 17.27
C GLU A 219 -8.32 9.61 15.77
N THR A 220 -8.27 8.55 14.95
CA THR A 220 -8.16 8.70 13.48
C THR A 220 -9.33 9.50 12.95
N SER A 221 -10.57 9.14 13.30
CA SER A 221 -11.77 9.80 12.80
C SER A 221 -11.87 11.27 13.24
N GLY A 222 -11.43 11.60 14.45
CA GLY A 222 -11.33 12.97 14.94
C GLY A 222 -10.36 13.84 14.12
N TYR A 223 -9.13 13.38 13.88
CA TYR A 223 -8.18 14.10 13.02
C TYR A 223 -8.64 14.18 11.57
N TRP A 224 -9.26 13.11 11.06
CA TRP A 224 -9.85 13.10 9.73
C TRP A 224 -10.92 14.20 9.60
N LEU A 225 -11.82 14.30 10.59
CA LEU A 225 -12.89 15.28 10.61
C LEU A 225 -12.36 16.72 10.78
N GLU A 226 -11.31 16.94 11.58
CA GLU A 226 -10.60 18.23 11.64
C GLU A 226 -10.10 18.64 10.23
N GLY A 227 -9.49 17.71 9.51
CA GLY A 227 -9.05 17.90 8.13
C GLY A 227 -10.21 18.14 7.16
N PHE A 228 -11.26 17.33 7.26
CA PHE A 228 -12.48 17.48 6.46
C PHE A 228 -13.17 18.82 6.74
N ASN A 229 -13.14 19.36 7.95
CA ASN A 229 -13.69 20.68 8.27
C ASN A 229 -12.84 21.82 7.69
N GLY A 230 -11.62 21.54 7.23
CA GLY A 230 -10.71 22.53 6.68
C GLY A 230 -9.90 23.27 7.75
N GLU A 231 -9.83 22.72 8.96
CA GLU A 231 -9.04 23.27 10.06
C GLU A 231 -7.54 23.07 9.83
N ARG A 232 -6.72 23.84 10.56
CA ARG A 232 -5.26 23.70 10.52
C ARG A 232 -4.84 22.55 11.43
N PHE A 233 -4.03 21.63 10.91
CA PHE A 233 -3.45 20.53 11.67
C PHE A 233 -2.71 21.03 12.92
N LYS A 234 -3.07 20.47 14.08
CA LYS A 234 -2.35 20.65 15.33
C LYS A 234 -2.46 19.38 16.17
N LEU A 235 -1.35 18.92 16.74
CA LEU A 235 -1.37 17.87 17.75
C LEU A 235 -2.10 18.38 18.99
N ARG A 236 -3.14 17.67 19.40
CA ARG A 236 -4.04 18.03 20.50
C ARG A 236 -4.47 16.77 21.24
N ASP A 237 -4.91 16.98 22.47
CA ASP A 237 -5.59 15.95 23.25
C ASP A 237 -6.86 15.45 22.52
N VAL A 238 -7.07 14.13 22.52
CA VAL A 238 -8.18 13.46 21.84
C VAL A 238 -9.54 14.03 22.25
N SER A 239 -9.71 14.44 23.51
CA SER A 239 -10.96 15.06 24.02
C SER A 239 -11.34 16.37 23.34
N ARG A 240 -10.37 17.02 22.67
CA ARG A 240 -10.54 18.30 21.96
C ARG A 240 -10.73 18.13 20.45
N LEU A 241 -10.65 16.90 19.94
CA LEU A 241 -10.94 16.61 18.54
C LEU A 241 -12.45 16.70 18.28
N PRO A 242 -12.87 17.05 17.05
CA PRO A 242 -14.27 16.99 16.68
C PRO A 242 -14.77 15.54 16.79
N LYS A 243 -15.99 15.38 17.31
CA LYS A 243 -16.62 14.07 17.48
C LYS A 243 -17.40 13.70 16.22
N VAL A 244 -17.34 12.43 15.87
CA VAL A 244 -18.18 11.82 14.83
C VAL A 244 -19.62 11.65 15.33
N ASP A 245 -20.54 11.33 14.42
CA ASP A 245 -21.97 11.20 14.73
C ASP A 245 -22.28 9.98 15.61
N LEU A 246 -21.55 8.87 15.40
CA LEU A 246 -21.71 7.65 16.19
C LEU A 246 -20.36 6.96 16.45
N VAL A 247 -20.15 6.55 17.69
CA VAL A 247 -19.05 5.65 18.07
C VAL A 247 -19.65 4.35 18.57
N ILE A 248 -19.33 3.23 17.90
CA ILE A 248 -19.84 1.90 18.23
C ILE A 248 -18.80 1.19 19.10
N PRO A 249 -19.12 0.74 20.33
CA PRO A 249 -18.17 0.04 21.19
C PRO A 249 -17.54 -1.19 20.53
N GLU A 250 -16.28 -1.47 20.86
CA GLU A 250 -15.61 -2.73 20.50
C GLU A 250 -15.73 -3.71 21.67
N GLY A 251 -16.02 -4.97 21.37
CA GLY A 251 -16.03 -6.05 22.36
C GLY A 251 -16.95 -7.18 21.97
N GLU A 252 -16.74 -8.34 22.59
CA GLU A 252 -17.48 -9.59 22.31
C GLU A 252 -18.99 -9.47 22.54
N THR A 253 -19.42 -8.57 23.43
CA THR A 253 -20.82 -8.36 23.77
C THR A 253 -21.53 -7.30 22.92
N PHE A 254 -20.84 -6.70 21.95
CA PHE A 254 -21.38 -5.65 21.11
C PHE A 254 -21.34 -6.06 19.64
N ASN A 255 -22.51 -6.01 19.00
CA ASN A 255 -22.60 -6.11 17.55
C ASN A 255 -22.06 -4.82 16.92
N ASN A 256 -20.96 -4.95 16.17
CA ASN A 256 -20.26 -3.84 15.56
C ASN A 256 -19.67 -4.30 14.22
N THR A 257 -20.27 -3.85 13.11
CA THR A 257 -19.83 -4.14 11.74
C THR A 257 -18.47 -3.54 11.40
N LEU A 258 -17.94 -2.64 12.23
CA LEU A 258 -16.63 -1.98 12.07
C LEU A 258 -15.54 -2.59 12.96
N SER A 259 -15.88 -3.55 13.81
CA SER A 259 -14.95 -4.33 14.65
C SER A 259 -15.63 -5.60 15.17
N VAL A 260 -15.57 -6.70 14.42
CA VAL A 260 -16.38 -7.90 14.69
C VAL A 260 -15.68 -8.78 15.73
N HIS A 261 -16.16 -8.69 16.97
CA HIS A 261 -15.71 -9.54 18.08
C HIS A 261 -16.75 -10.55 18.54
N SER A 262 -17.99 -10.47 18.03
CA SER A 262 -19.12 -11.33 18.40
C SER A 262 -19.11 -12.70 17.71
N CYS A 263 -17.96 -13.14 17.19
CA CYS A 263 -17.77 -14.47 16.58
C CYS A 263 -16.73 -15.30 17.37
N PRO A 264 -17.13 -15.92 18.49
CA PRO A 264 -16.20 -16.63 19.38
C PRO A 264 -15.36 -17.70 18.70
N ALA A 265 -15.96 -18.53 17.83
CA ALA A 265 -15.25 -19.60 17.13
C ALA A 265 -14.05 -19.09 16.31
N PHE A 266 -14.13 -17.87 15.74
CA PHE A 266 -12.99 -17.24 15.06
C PHE A 266 -11.98 -16.62 16.02
N GLN A 267 -12.45 -16.01 17.12
CA GLN A 267 -11.58 -15.39 18.12
C GLN A 267 -10.72 -16.42 18.84
N ASP A 268 -11.31 -17.57 19.19
CA ASP A 268 -10.69 -18.66 19.94
C ASP A 268 -9.91 -19.64 19.05
N LEU A 269 -9.95 -19.45 17.73
CA LEU A 269 -9.32 -20.36 16.76
C LEU A 269 -7.81 -20.46 16.99
N SER A 270 -7.35 -21.66 17.34
CA SER A 270 -5.93 -21.95 17.62
C SER A 270 -5.59 -23.42 17.29
N PRO A 271 -4.62 -23.70 16.39
CA PRO A 271 -3.89 -22.72 15.58
C PRO A 271 -4.78 -22.11 14.50
N LYS A 272 -4.56 -20.83 14.15
CA LYS A 272 -5.24 -20.25 12.98
C LYS A 272 -4.79 -20.93 11.69
N PRO A 273 -5.63 -20.97 10.63
CA PRO A 273 -5.24 -21.47 9.32
C PRO A 273 -3.94 -20.85 8.81
N SER A 274 -3.74 -19.55 9.03
CA SER A 274 -2.50 -18.87 8.67
C SER A 274 -1.26 -19.38 9.40
N GLU A 275 -1.36 -19.86 10.63
CA GLU A 275 -0.22 -20.40 11.38
C GLU A 275 0.25 -21.73 10.76
N LEU A 276 -0.71 -22.59 10.42
CA LEU A 276 -0.43 -23.83 9.68
C LEU A 276 0.22 -23.52 8.33
N LYS A 277 -0.32 -22.55 7.58
CA LYS A 277 0.23 -22.16 6.27
C LYS A 277 1.56 -21.43 6.35
N PHE A 278 1.81 -20.67 7.42
CA PHE A 278 3.10 -20.07 7.65
C PHE A 278 4.17 -21.12 7.96
N SER A 279 3.83 -22.20 8.66
CA SER A 279 4.78 -23.29 8.92
C SER A 279 5.34 -23.91 7.63
N GLU A 280 4.51 -24.00 6.58
CA GLU A 280 4.89 -24.48 5.24
C GLU A 280 5.85 -23.49 4.53
N LEU A 281 5.68 -22.17 4.75
CA LEU A 281 6.47 -21.11 4.10
C LEU A 281 7.78 -20.79 4.84
N SER A 282 7.76 -20.95 6.17
CA SER A 282 8.83 -20.53 7.07
C SER A 282 10.23 -21.11 6.77
N PRO A 283 10.41 -22.31 6.17
CA PRO A 283 11.73 -22.79 5.76
C PRO A 283 12.46 -21.85 4.79
N LEU A 284 11.73 -21.05 4.00
CA LEU A 284 12.33 -20.05 3.10
C LEU A 284 13.03 -18.90 3.85
N LEU A 285 12.73 -18.72 5.15
CA LEU A 285 13.34 -17.70 6.00
C LEU A 285 14.57 -18.21 6.78
N GLU A 286 14.82 -19.51 6.83
CA GLU A 286 15.98 -20.09 7.53
C GLU A 286 17.33 -19.53 7.05
N PRO A 287 17.58 -19.32 5.74
CA PRO A 287 18.84 -18.72 5.29
C PRO A 287 19.04 -17.31 5.86
N THR A 288 17.97 -16.51 5.93
CA THR A 288 17.96 -15.17 6.52
C THR A 288 18.26 -15.24 8.01
N LEU A 289 17.60 -16.15 8.73
CA LEU A 289 17.81 -16.35 10.16
C LEU A 289 19.26 -16.73 10.47
N ASN A 290 19.81 -17.70 9.74
CA ASN A 290 21.19 -18.16 9.87
C ASN A 290 22.18 -17.03 9.57
N ARG A 291 21.92 -16.22 8.54
CA ARG A 291 22.73 -15.05 8.20
C ARG A 291 22.73 -14.04 9.35
N LEU A 292 21.57 -13.64 9.87
CA LEU A 292 21.49 -12.66 10.95
C LEU A 292 22.10 -13.19 12.25
N ASN A 293 21.87 -14.45 12.63
CA ASN A 293 22.51 -15.06 13.79
C ASN A 293 24.05 -15.11 13.67
N SER A 294 24.57 -15.40 12.48
CA SER A 294 26.01 -15.43 12.23
C SER A 294 26.66 -14.04 12.32
N VAL A 295 25.97 -13.03 11.78
CA VAL A 295 26.50 -11.66 11.67
C VAL A 295 26.30 -10.87 12.97
N LEU A 296 25.11 -10.95 13.57
CA LEU A 296 24.73 -10.19 14.77
C LEU A 296 25.06 -10.89 16.08
N LYS A 297 25.28 -12.21 16.07
CA LYS A 297 25.60 -13.03 17.26
C LYS A 297 24.77 -12.69 18.52
N PRO A 298 23.43 -12.67 18.42
CA PRO A 298 22.54 -12.29 19.52
C PRO A 298 22.61 -13.28 20.68
N GLN A 299 22.19 -12.85 21.88
CA GLN A 299 22.14 -13.71 23.07
C GLN A 299 20.78 -13.63 23.80
N PRO A 300 19.96 -14.70 23.79
CA PRO A 300 20.10 -15.94 23.00
C PRO A 300 20.00 -15.71 21.47
N ALA A 301 20.19 -16.77 20.68
CA ALA A 301 20.04 -16.70 19.23
C ALA A 301 18.61 -16.25 18.84
N LEU A 302 18.51 -15.57 17.69
CA LEU A 302 17.22 -15.24 17.10
C LEU A 302 16.53 -16.51 16.59
N GLU A 303 15.22 -16.48 16.66
CA GLU A 303 14.28 -17.49 16.17
C GLU A 303 13.46 -16.90 14.99
N LEU A 304 12.63 -17.73 14.34
CA LEU A 304 11.82 -17.28 13.20
C LEU A 304 10.83 -16.17 13.58
N ASP A 305 10.23 -16.23 14.77
CA ASP A 305 9.31 -15.18 15.23
C ASP A 305 10.02 -13.85 15.44
N ASP A 306 11.24 -13.86 15.99
CA ASP A 306 12.05 -12.64 16.10
C ASP A 306 12.31 -12.03 14.72
N LEU A 307 12.54 -12.87 13.72
CA LEU A 307 12.82 -12.44 12.36
C LEU A 307 11.61 -11.72 11.73
N VAL A 308 10.41 -12.27 11.89
CA VAL A 308 9.15 -11.65 11.43
C VAL A 308 8.93 -10.33 12.14
N CYS A 309 9.12 -10.28 13.46
CA CYS A 309 8.97 -9.05 14.24
C CYS A 309 10.01 -7.99 13.84
N LEU A 310 11.27 -8.36 13.62
CA LEU A 310 12.30 -7.45 13.10
C LEU A 310 11.98 -6.93 11.70
N ALA A 311 11.31 -7.71 10.84
CA ALA A 311 10.80 -7.22 9.57
C ALA A 311 9.67 -6.18 9.78
N ASP A 312 8.76 -6.42 10.71
CA ASP A 312 7.69 -5.46 11.03
C ASP A 312 8.20 -4.13 11.59
N MET A 313 9.33 -4.16 12.32
CA MET A 313 10.01 -2.96 12.80
C MET A 313 10.29 -1.94 11.68
N CYS A 314 10.59 -2.39 10.44
CA CYS A 314 10.77 -1.48 9.32
C CYS A 314 9.52 -0.61 9.07
N GLY A 315 8.33 -1.20 9.04
CA GLY A 315 7.08 -0.47 8.79
C GLY A 315 6.71 0.48 9.93
N TYR A 316 6.85 0.02 11.18
CA TYR A 316 6.54 0.80 12.38
C TYR A 316 7.52 1.97 12.59
N ASP A 317 8.83 1.70 12.59
CA ASP A 317 9.84 2.72 12.86
C ASP A 317 9.87 3.79 11.76
N SER A 318 9.61 3.42 10.50
CA SER A 318 9.51 4.40 9.39
C SER A 318 8.41 5.44 9.59
N GLN A 319 7.36 5.10 10.35
CA GLN A 319 6.20 5.97 10.58
C GLN A 319 6.08 6.50 12.01
N SER A 320 7.10 6.24 12.84
CA SER A 320 7.15 6.67 14.25
C SER A 320 7.82 8.03 14.46
N ARG A 321 8.43 8.60 13.40
CA ARG A 321 9.33 9.75 13.51
C ARG A 321 8.66 11.03 13.06
N GLY A 322 8.35 11.89 14.04
CA GLY A 322 7.77 13.21 13.78
C GLY A 322 6.41 13.15 13.10
N THR A 323 5.98 14.28 12.52
CA THR A 323 4.67 14.40 11.87
C THR A 323 4.70 14.16 10.37
N ASP A 324 5.88 14.22 9.75
CA ASP A 324 6.07 14.14 8.30
C ASP A 324 6.92 12.91 7.94
N TRP A 325 6.73 12.38 6.74
CA TRP A 325 7.53 11.25 6.27
C TRP A 325 8.99 11.66 6.06
N GLU A 326 9.89 11.10 6.86
CA GLU A 326 11.33 11.37 6.79
C GLU A 326 12.11 10.33 5.95
N GLY A 327 11.46 9.25 5.54
CA GLY A 327 12.06 8.16 4.78
C GLY A 327 11.95 6.82 5.48
N TRP A 328 12.37 5.76 4.77
CA TRP A 328 12.37 4.41 5.31
C TRP A 328 13.39 4.24 6.44
N SER A 329 12.99 3.46 7.43
CA SER A 329 13.81 3.04 8.55
C SER A 329 15.09 2.33 8.09
N LYS A 330 16.15 2.46 8.89
CA LYS A 330 17.36 1.65 8.72
C LYS A 330 17.12 0.17 8.99
N TRP A 331 16.11 -0.18 9.79
CA TRP A 331 15.64 -1.56 9.96
C TRP A 331 15.22 -2.19 8.63
N CYS A 332 14.77 -1.41 7.65
CA CYS A 332 14.43 -1.94 6.33
C CYS A 332 15.64 -2.50 5.58
N GLY A 333 16.83 -1.94 5.84
CA GLY A 333 18.07 -2.29 5.17
C GLY A 333 18.78 -3.52 5.71
N ILE A 334 18.27 -4.15 6.79
CA ILE A 334 18.88 -5.37 7.33
C ILE A 334 18.54 -6.63 6.50
N PHE A 335 17.52 -6.51 5.66
CA PHE A 335 17.03 -7.56 4.77
C PHE A 335 17.27 -7.22 3.30
N THR A 336 17.58 -8.23 2.50
CA THR A 336 17.74 -8.09 1.06
C THR A 336 16.37 -7.99 0.37
N LYS A 337 16.38 -7.67 -0.92
CA LYS A 337 15.16 -7.58 -1.73
C LYS A 337 14.41 -8.92 -1.77
N GLU A 338 15.15 -10.01 -1.93
CA GLU A 338 14.60 -11.37 -2.05
C GLU A 338 13.98 -11.82 -0.72
N GLU A 339 14.65 -11.51 0.40
CA GLU A 339 14.12 -11.77 1.74
C GLU A 339 12.82 -10.98 1.99
N TRP A 340 12.76 -9.72 1.54
CA TRP A 340 11.53 -8.93 1.59
C TRP A 340 10.38 -9.54 0.80
N GLU A 341 10.61 -10.19 -0.34
CA GLU A 341 9.53 -10.86 -1.06
C GLU A 341 8.95 -12.03 -0.26
N VAL A 342 9.77 -12.74 0.51
CA VAL A 342 9.31 -13.80 1.43
C VAL A 342 8.48 -13.20 2.57
N PHE A 343 8.97 -12.16 3.25
CA PHE A 343 8.20 -11.51 4.32
C PHE A 343 6.88 -10.92 3.83
N GLY A 344 6.91 -10.27 2.67
CA GLY A 344 5.69 -9.74 2.07
C GLY A 344 4.68 -10.84 1.78
N HIS A 345 5.14 -11.94 1.17
CA HIS A 345 4.28 -13.09 0.86
C HIS A 345 3.72 -13.75 2.12
N ALA A 346 4.53 -13.87 3.18
CA ALA A 346 4.08 -14.37 4.48
C ALA A 346 2.93 -13.52 5.06
N LYS A 347 3.03 -12.19 4.95
CA LYS A 347 1.95 -11.29 5.40
C LYS A 347 0.68 -11.46 4.57
N ASP A 348 0.82 -11.53 3.25
CA ASP A 348 -0.30 -11.72 2.32
C ASP A 348 -1.02 -13.05 2.59
N LEU A 349 -0.24 -14.14 2.71
CA LEU A 349 -0.71 -15.47 3.08
C LEU A 349 -1.46 -15.43 4.41
N LYS A 350 -0.89 -14.79 5.44
CA LYS A 350 -1.52 -14.71 6.76
C LYS A 350 -2.95 -14.18 6.67
N ARG A 351 -3.12 -13.01 6.06
CA ARG A 351 -4.45 -12.37 6.01
C ARG A 351 -5.40 -13.06 5.04
N TRP A 352 -4.91 -13.57 3.92
CA TRP A 352 -5.77 -14.23 2.94
C TRP A 352 -6.34 -15.55 3.48
N TYR A 353 -5.55 -16.36 4.19
CA TYR A 353 -6.06 -17.60 4.80
C TYR A 353 -6.93 -17.35 6.05
N ASP A 354 -6.67 -16.27 6.81
CA ASP A 354 -7.49 -15.94 7.99
C ASP A 354 -8.83 -15.31 7.59
N LEU A 355 -8.85 -14.39 6.61
CA LEU A 355 -9.98 -13.49 6.34
C LEU A 355 -10.37 -13.38 4.86
N GLY A 356 -9.61 -14.01 3.97
CA GLY A 356 -9.88 -13.98 2.53
C GLY A 356 -11.14 -14.75 2.13
N GLU A 357 -11.44 -14.75 0.83
CA GLU A 357 -12.66 -15.36 0.27
C GLU A 357 -12.85 -16.85 0.58
N THR A 358 -11.77 -17.61 0.81
CA THR A 358 -11.82 -19.04 1.12
C THR A 358 -11.78 -19.30 2.62
N SER A 359 -11.68 -18.26 3.45
CA SER A 359 -11.77 -18.41 4.89
C SER A 359 -13.20 -18.80 5.27
N ARG A 360 -13.34 -19.75 6.20
CA ARG A 360 -14.64 -20.11 6.77
C ARG A 360 -15.33 -18.91 7.42
N TYR A 361 -14.55 -18.01 8.05
CA TYR A 361 -15.08 -16.93 8.87
C TYR A 361 -15.01 -15.55 8.20
N GLY A 362 -14.05 -15.32 7.30
CA GLY A 362 -13.80 -14.00 6.69
C GLY A 362 -15.03 -13.38 6.00
N PRO A 363 -15.59 -14.03 4.97
CA PRO A 363 -16.81 -13.55 4.32
C PRO A 363 -18.00 -13.43 5.28
N THR A 364 -18.17 -14.37 6.20
CA THR A 364 -19.28 -14.38 7.17
C THR A 364 -19.23 -13.17 8.11
N MET A 365 -18.06 -12.82 8.65
CA MET A 365 -17.87 -11.62 9.49
C MET A 365 -18.05 -10.30 8.71
N GLY A 366 -17.79 -10.30 7.40
CA GLY A 366 -18.01 -9.14 6.55
C GLY A 366 -19.46 -8.89 6.13
N ALA A 367 -20.34 -9.90 6.24
CA ALA A 367 -21.71 -9.84 5.71
C ALA A 367 -22.54 -8.70 6.33
N GLY A 368 -22.39 -8.43 7.63
CA GLY A 368 -23.12 -7.37 8.31
C GLY A 368 -22.87 -5.98 7.72
N TYR A 369 -21.59 -5.65 7.44
CA TYR A 369 -21.25 -4.38 6.81
C TYR A 369 -21.72 -4.32 5.34
N VAL A 370 -21.71 -5.45 4.62
CA VAL A 370 -22.28 -5.54 3.27
C VAL A 370 -23.77 -5.24 3.29
N ASN A 371 -24.53 -5.81 4.23
CA ASN A 371 -25.97 -5.56 4.36
C ASN A 371 -26.28 -4.10 4.75
N GLU A 372 -25.47 -3.46 5.61
CA GLU A 372 -25.55 -2.02 5.85
C GLU A 372 -25.27 -1.19 4.59
N LEU A 373 -24.23 -1.56 3.82
CA LEU A 373 -23.89 -0.87 2.57
C LEU A 373 -25.03 -0.97 1.56
N LEU A 374 -25.61 -2.16 1.40
CA LEU A 374 -26.76 -2.38 0.51
C LEU A 374 -27.93 -1.50 0.91
N ALA A 375 -28.32 -1.49 2.19
CA ALA A 375 -29.39 -0.65 2.71
C ALA A 375 -29.18 0.84 2.39
N ARG A 376 -27.95 1.35 2.47
CA ARG A 376 -27.63 2.72 2.06
C ARG A 376 -27.75 2.91 0.55
N LEU A 377 -27.25 1.97 -0.25
CA LEU A 377 -27.28 2.06 -1.71
C LEU A 377 -28.70 1.96 -2.30
N THR A 378 -29.61 1.23 -1.65
CA THR A 378 -31.00 1.00 -2.08
C THR A 378 -32.02 1.86 -1.35
N ASP A 379 -31.57 2.75 -0.46
CA ASP A 379 -32.42 3.58 0.40
C ASP A 379 -33.47 2.75 1.18
N SER A 380 -33.08 1.56 1.66
CA SER A 380 -33.95 0.60 2.34
C SER A 380 -33.52 0.30 3.78
N ASP A 381 -34.32 -0.49 4.49
CA ASP A 381 -33.96 -1.00 5.82
C ASP A 381 -32.81 -2.01 5.74
N VAL A 382 -32.01 -2.08 6.81
CA VAL A 382 -30.98 -3.10 6.97
C VAL A 382 -31.65 -4.44 7.27
N VAL A 383 -31.36 -5.44 6.43
CA VAL A 383 -31.80 -6.83 6.63
C VAL A 383 -30.55 -7.67 6.81
N ASP A 384 -30.30 -8.10 8.04
CA ASP A 384 -29.11 -8.84 8.44
C ASP A 384 -29.42 -9.61 9.74
N ASN A 385 -28.74 -10.72 10.00
CA ASN A 385 -28.80 -11.42 11.30
C ASN A 385 -27.40 -11.82 11.79
N THR A 386 -26.37 -11.05 11.41
CA THR A 386 -24.96 -11.34 11.64
C THR A 386 -24.38 -10.39 12.70
N ALA A 387 -23.55 -9.43 12.29
CA ALA A 387 -22.82 -8.49 13.13
C ALA A 387 -23.48 -7.10 13.25
N THR A 388 -24.67 -6.90 12.66
CA THR A 388 -25.42 -5.63 12.76
C THR A 388 -26.06 -5.42 14.13
N ASN A 389 -26.30 -4.16 14.48
CA ASN A 389 -27.01 -3.81 15.69
C ASN A 389 -28.38 -3.24 15.33
N HIS A 390 -29.41 -4.08 15.39
CA HIS A 390 -30.77 -3.70 15.02
C HIS A 390 -31.30 -2.44 15.73
N THR A 391 -30.84 -2.14 16.95
CA THR A 391 -31.27 -0.91 17.65
C THR A 391 -30.64 0.33 17.02
N LEU A 392 -29.37 0.26 16.63
CA LEU A 392 -28.69 1.37 15.95
C LEU A 392 -29.15 1.50 14.50
N ASP A 393 -29.38 0.39 13.82
CA ASP A 393 -29.61 0.37 12.37
C ASP A 393 -31.07 0.65 11.99
N SER A 394 -32.00 0.58 12.96
CA SER A 394 -33.42 0.93 12.77
C SER A 394 -33.75 2.40 13.08
N ASP A 395 -32.84 3.16 13.70
CA ASP A 395 -33.02 4.59 13.99
C ASP A 395 -32.25 5.45 12.98
N GLU A 396 -32.96 6.29 12.23
CA GLU A 396 -32.41 7.23 11.24
C GLU A 396 -31.32 8.17 11.81
N LYS A 397 -31.30 8.39 13.13
CA LYS A 397 -30.28 9.21 13.80
C LYS A 397 -28.94 8.50 13.91
N THR A 398 -28.94 7.18 14.06
CA THR A 398 -27.75 6.35 14.23
C THR A 398 -27.40 5.58 12.96
N PHE A 399 -28.35 5.43 12.05
CA PHE A 399 -28.16 4.90 10.71
C PHE A 399 -29.08 5.63 9.70
N PRO A 400 -28.70 6.83 9.23
CA PRO A 400 -29.47 7.53 8.22
C PRO A 400 -29.43 6.74 6.90
N ARG A 401 -30.60 6.30 6.44
CA ARG A 401 -30.71 5.44 5.26
C ARG A 401 -30.50 6.25 3.99
N GLY A 402 -29.49 5.88 3.22
CA GLY A 402 -29.32 6.28 1.83
C GLY A 402 -29.46 7.78 1.54
N GLY A 403 -30.13 8.11 0.42
CA GLY A 403 -30.33 9.47 -0.07
C GLY A 403 -29.08 10.09 -0.69
N LYS A 404 -29.08 11.42 -0.88
CA LYS A 404 -27.90 12.14 -1.40
C LYS A 404 -26.90 12.50 -0.31
N ARG A 405 -26.36 11.48 0.36
CA ARG A 405 -25.51 11.64 1.55
C ARG A 405 -24.08 11.17 1.35
N PHE A 406 -23.21 11.66 2.22
CA PHE A 406 -21.81 11.30 2.29
C PHE A 406 -21.52 10.58 3.60
N PHE A 407 -21.23 9.28 3.52
CA PHE A 407 -20.96 8.41 4.66
C PHE A 407 -19.47 8.11 4.79
N VAL A 408 -18.97 8.09 6.02
CA VAL A 408 -17.63 7.59 6.33
C VAL A 408 -17.69 6.71 7.58
N ASP A 409 -17.18 5.50 7.47
CA ASP A 409 -17.11 4.55 8.57
C ASP A 409 -15.63 4.24 8.85
N PHE A 410 -15.20 4.40 10.10
CA PHE A 410 -13.83 4.11 10.52
C PHE A 410 -13.74 2.76 11.24
N GLY A 411 -12.85 1.88 10.78
CA GLY A 411 -12.63 0.54 11.35
C GLY A 411 -11.17 0.08 11.27
N HIS A 412 -10.94 -1.24 11.25
CA HIS A 412 -9.61 -1.84 11.16
C HIS A 412 -9.37 -2.52 9.81
N ASP A 413 -8.15 -3.04 9.60
CA ASP A 413 -7.82 -3.81 8.40
C ASP A 413 -8.61 -5.11 8.29
N ASN A 414 -8.94 -5.75 9.42
CA ASN A 414 -9.65 -7.02 9.41
C ASN A 414 -11.03 -6.85 8.76
N GLU A 415 -11.84 -5.91 9.25
CA GLU A 415 -13.21 -5.70 8.75
C GLU A 415 -13.23 -5.21 7.31
N MET A 416 -12.19 -4.49 6.88
CA MET A 416 -12.02 -4.15 5.46
C MET A 416 -11.77 -5.39 4.61
N LEU A 417 -10.94 -6.33 5.06
CA LEU A 417 -10.68 -7.58 4.35
C LEU A 417 -11.90 -8.48 4.34
N GLU A 418 -12.57 -8.62 5.48
CA GLU A 418 -13.83 -9.36 5.62
C GLU A 418 -14.90 -8.81 4.68
N THR A 419 -15.08 -7.48 4.64
CA THR A 419 -15.97 -6.81 3.69
C THR A 419 -15.59 -7.09 2.23
N ILE A 420 -14.29 -6.98 1.89
CA ILE A 420 -13.81 -7.28 0.53
C ILE A 420 -14.10 -8.72 0.14
N SER A 421 -13.97 -9.65 1.08
CA SER A 421 -14.19 -11.08 0.88
C SER A 421 -15.68 -11.41 0.78
N ALA A 422 -16.52 -10.81 1.61
CA ALA A 422 -17.99 -10.94 1.53
C ALA A 422 -18.53 -10.39 0.21
N LEU A 423 -17.96 -9.29 -0.29
CA LEU A 423 -18.30 -8.69 -1.59
C LEU A 423 -17.70 -9.44 -2.80
N GLY A 424 -16.82 -10.41 -2.61
CA GLY A 424 -16.15 -11.10 -3.73
C GLY A 424 -15.31 -10.20 -4.64
N LEU A 425 -14.71 -9.12 -4.11
CA LEU A 425 -14.06 -8.08 -4.94
C LEU A 425 -12.65 -8.42 -5.44
N LEU A 426 -11.89 -9.21 -4.67
CA LEU A 426 -10.47 -9.50 -4.93
C LEU A 426 -10.20 -11.00 -5.06
N THR A 427 -11.12 -11.72 -5.68
CA THR A 427 -11.08 -13.18 -5.82
C THR A 427 -9.80 -13.65 -6.52
N GLN A 428 -9.16 -14.66 -5.94
CA GLN A 428 -8.00 -15.36 -6.45
C GLN A 428 -8.43 -16.63 -7.19
N HIS A 429 -7.91 -16.83 -8.41
CA HIS A 429 -8.19 -18.05 -9.18
C HIS A 429 -7.58 -19.33 -8.57
N ARG A 430 -6.58 -19.18 -7.69
CA ARG A 430 -5.88 -20.28 -7.01
C ARG A 430 -5.51 -19.84 -5.61
N PRO A 431 -5.40 -20.78 -4.65
CA PRO A 431 -4.84 -20.49 -3.35
C PRO A 431 -3.44 -19.90 -3.44
N LEU A 432 -3.11 -19.01 -2.48
CA LEU A 432 -1.76 -18.45 -2.41
C LEU A 432 -0.74 -19.58 -2.14
N PRO A 433 0.37 -19.66 -2.89
CA PRO A 433 1.38 -20.69 -2.67
C PRO A 433 1.93 -20.63 -1.23
N THR A 434 2.15 -21.79 -0.62
CA THR A 434 2.58 -21.88 0.79
C THR A 434 4.02 -22.36 0.94
N ASP A 435 4.62 -22.91 -0.12
CA ASP A 435 5.96 -23.48 -0.16
C ASP A 435 6.96 -22.62 -0.96
N SER A 436 6.48 -21.55 -1.59
CA SER A 436 7.24 -20.75 -2.55
C SER A 436 6.69 -19.32 -2.66
N VAL A 437 7.54 -18.40 -3.10
CA VAL A 437 7.10 -17.03 -3.43
C VAL A 437 6.87 -16.93 -4.94
N PRO A 438 5.65 -16.64 -5.41
CA PRO A 438 5.39 -16.56 -6.84
C PRO A 438 6.12 -15.36 -7.45
N PRO A 439 6.64 -15.44 -8.70
CA PRO A 439 7.33 -14.33 -9.36
C PRO A 439 6.50 -13.04 -9.46
N LYS A 440 5.17 -13.19 -9.49
CA LYS A 440 4.21 -12.09 -9.46
C LYS A 440 3.09 -12.43 -8.49
N ARG A 441 3.13 -11.83 -7.29
CA ARG A 441 2.04 -11.89 -6.32
C ARG A 441 0.81 -11.16 -6.84
N THR A 442 -0.36 -11.77 -6.69
CA THR A 442 -1.67 -11.26 -7.12
C THR A 442 -2.44 -10.62 -5.98
N TYR A 443 -2.30 -11.17 -4.77
CA TYR A 443 -2.80 -10.60 -3.52
C TYR A 443 -1.65 -9.88 -2.81
N ILE A 444 -1.75 -8.55 -2.62
CA ILE A 444 -0.68 -7.72 -2.03
C ILE A 444 -1.31 -6.78 -1.01
N LEU A 445 -1.17 -7.07 0.27
CA LEU A 445 -1.86 -6.34 1.35
C LEU A 445 -1.52 -4.87 1.43
N SER A 446 -0.28 -4.48 1.10
CA SER A 446 0.11 -3.05 1.05
C SER A 446 -0.66 -2.24 0.02
N ARG A 447 -1.32 -2.91 -0.94
CA ARG A 447 -2.24 -2.29 -1.91
C ARG A 447 -3.70 -2.36 -1.49
N ILE A 448 -4.05 -3.21 -0.53
CA ILE A 448 -5.44 -3.49 -0.14
C ILE A 448 -5.75 -2.76 1.16
N VAL A 449 -4.99 -3.04 2.23
CA VAL A 449 -5.18 -2.49 3.57
C VAL A 449 -3.89 -1.92 4.17
N PRO A 450 -3.17 -0.98 3.51
CA PRO A 450 -2.11 -0.21 4.19
C PRO A 450 -2.68 0.59 5.38
N PHE A 451 -1.83 1.25 6.18
CA PHE A 451 -2.35 2.21 7.17
C PHE A 451 -3.12 3.33 6.47
N GLY A 452 -4.26 3.74 7.04
CA GLY A 452 -5.12 4.74 6.43
C GLY A 452 -5.75 4.31 5.10
N ALA A 453 -5.84 3.00 4.85
CA ALA A 453 -6.53 2.45 3.69
C ALA A 453 -7.98 2.95 3.62
N ARG A 454 -8.52 3.00 2.40
CA ARG A 454 -9.90 3.39 2.15
C ARG A 454 -10.53 2.60 1.01
N ILE A 455 -11.76 2.15 1.22
CA ILE A 455 -12.65 1.63 0.19
C ILE A 455 -13.75 2.66 0.00
N ALA A 456 -13.96 3.14 -1.22
CA ALA A 456 -15.02 4.06 -1.56
C ALA A 456 -16.05 3.38 -2.45
N PHE A 457 -17.32 3.46 -2.05
CA PHE A 457 -18.49 3.03 -2.80
C PHE A 457 -19.24 4.28 -3.25
N GLU A 458 -19.32 4.50 -4.54
CA GLU A 458 -20.04 5.63 -5.13
C GLU A 458 -21.29 5.12 -5.82
N ARG A 459 -22.46 5.62 -5.40
CA ARG A 459 -23.68 5.49 -6.20
C ARG A 459 -23.67 6.61 -7.25
N VAL A 460 -23.81 6.24 -8.51
CA VAL A 460 -23.71 7.14 -9.67
C VAL A 460 -25.00 7.05 -10.46
N SER A 461 -25.72 8.17 -10.55
CA SER A 461 -26.94 8.28 -11.33
C SER A 461 -26.62 8.83 -12.72
N CYS A 462 -26.97 8.09 -13.76
CA CYS A 462 -26.72 8.42 -15.16
C CYS A 462 -28.02 8.67 -15.91
N LYS A 463 -28.15 9.83 -16.55
CA LYS A 463 -29.22 10.10 -17.51
C LYS A 463 -28.86 9.47 -18.85
N MET A 464 -29.37 8.27 -19.12
CA MET A 464 -29.08 7.51 -20.34
C MET A 464 -29.91 7.98 -21.54
N GLY A 465 -31.00 8.73 -21.30
CA GLY A 465 -32.00 9.01 -22.34
C GLY A 465 -32.65 7.71 -22.82
N ASN A 466 -33.65 7.77 -23.70
CA ASN A 466 -34.41 6.60 -24.16
C ASN A 466 -33.59 5.67 -25.10
N TRP A 467 -32.26 5.60 -24.96
CA TRP A 467 -31.37 4.96 -25.92
C TRP A 467 -31.01 3.50 -25.59
N GLU A 468 -31.31 3.03 -24.38
CA GLU A 468 -31.33 1.59 -24.06
C GLU A 468 -32.77 1.09 -24.11
N PRO A 469 -33.14 0.24 -25.09
CA PRO A 469 -34.36 -0.53 -25.02
C PRO A 469 -34.20 -1.48 -23.84
N ASP A 470 -35.02 -1.31 -22.82
CA ASP A 470 -35.23 -2.33 -21.80
C ASP A 470 -35.82 -3.57 -22.50
N PRO A 471 -35.11 -4.71 -22.56
CA PRO A 471 -35.61 -5.92 -23.19
C PRO A 471 -36.75 -6.57 -22.39
N GLU A 472 -36.97 -6.15 -21.13
CA GLU A 472 -38.09 -6.59 -20.28
C GLU A 472 -39.27 -5.63 -20.29
N ALA A 473 -39.14 -4.46 -20.92
CA ALA A 473 -40.28 -3.62 -21.29
C ALA A 473 -41.04 -4.34 -22.41
N GLY A 474 -41.86 -5.32 -22.01
CA GLY A 474 -42.77 -6.01 -22.89
C GLY A 474 -43.54 -5.01 -23.75
N ASN A 475 -43.88 -5.43 -24.98
CA ASN A 475 -44.61 -4.65 -25.98
C ASN A 475 -46.02 -4.24 -25.51
N GLY A 476 -46.10 -3.43 -24.47
CA GLY A 476 -47.28 -2.78 -23.94
C GLY A 476 -47.18 -1.31 -24.30
N LEU A 477 -48.12 -0.86 -25.13
CA LEU A 477 -48.38 0.53 -25.41
C LEU A 477 -48.95 1.20 -24.16
N ASP A 478 -48.11 1.46 -23.16
CA ASP A 478 -48.42 2.36 -22.04
C ASP A 478 -47.42 3.53 -22.08
N ASP A 479 -47.73 4.46 -22.97
CA ASP A 479 -47.23 5.83 -22.95
C ASP A 479 -47.91 6.54 -21.76
N ASP A 480 -47.33 6.41 -20.55
CA ASP A 480 -47.38 7.35 -19.41
C ASP A 480 -47.16 6.64 -18.05
N GLN A 481 -45.89 6.33 -17.72
CA GLN A 481 -45.41 6.31 -16.32
C GLN A 481 -43.87 6.28 -16.23
N GLY A 482 -43.26 7.48 -16.16
CA GLY A 482 -42.22 7.75 -15.18
C GLY A 482 -40.80 7.19 -15.35
N ASN A 483 -40.42 6.55 -16.46
CA ASN A 483 -39.00 6.24 -16.66
C ASN A 483 -38.27 7.52 -17.10
N ASP A 484 -37.68 8.25 -16.14
CA ASP A 484 -36.93 9.49 -16.39
C ASP A 484 -35.60 9.26 -17.14
N GLY A 485 -35.39 8.03 -17.63
CA GLY A 485 -34.21 7.58 -18.35
C GLY A 485 -32.97 7.57 -17.47
N LYS A 486 -33.13 7.53 -16.13
CA LYS A 486 -32.01 7.38 -15.20
C LYS A 486 -31.78 5.92 -14.85
N ARG A 487 -30.50 5.56 -14.82
CA ARG A 487 -30.01 4.30 -14.27
C ARG A 487 -28.98 4.60 -13.19
N ASP A 488 -29.01 3.83 -12.12
CA ASP A 488 -28.04 3.92 -11.04
C ASP A 488 -26.97 2.84 -11.19
N TYR A 489 -25.75 3.25 -10.90
CA TYR A 489 -24.56 2.41 -10.96
C TYR A 489 -23.81 2.50 -9.65
N ILE A 490 -23.00 1.49 -9.35
CA ILE A 490 -21.99 1.54 -8.30
C ILE A 490 -20.58 1.61 -8.91
N ARG A 491 -19.72 2.44 -8.32
CA ARG A 491 -18.28 2.43 -8.53
C ARG A 491 -17.56 2.17 -7.22
N ILE A 492 -16.67 1.19 -7.21
CA ILE A 492 -15.95 0.70 -6.05
C ILE A 492 -14.48 0.99 -6.28
N LEU A 493 -13.87 1.68 -5.33
CA LEU A 493 -12.45 2.02 -5.37
C LEU A 493 -11.76 1.51 -4.12
N ILE A 494 -10.62 0.83 -4.28
CA ILE A 494 -9.73 0.46 -3.18
C ILE A 494 -8.47 1.31 -3.31
N ASN A 495 -8.19 2.13 -2.30
CA ASN A 495 -7.03 3.04 -2.25
C ASN A 495 -6.86 3.85 -3.55
N ASP A 496 -7.96 4.43 -4.03
CA ASP A 496 -8.04 5.29 -5.23
C ASP A 496 -7.93 4.55 -6.58
N LYS A 497 -7.77 3.22 -6.59
CA LYS A 497 -7.86 2.38 -7.79
C LYS A 497 -9.30 1.87 -7.94
N ILE A 498 -9.85 1.99 -9.15
CA ILE A 498 -11.15 1.42 -9.49
C ILE A 498 -11.04 -0.12 -9.51
N GLU A 499 -11.88 -0.79 -8.74
CA GLU A 499 -11.91 -2.26 -8.63
C GLU A 499 -13.27 -2.87 -9.02
N SER A 500 -14.31 -2.06 -9.31
CA SER A 500 -15.62 -2.58 -9.77
C SER A 500 -15.53 -3.58 -10.91
N GLY A 501 -14.61 -3.38 -11.85
CA GLY A 501 -14.44 -4.28 -13.00
C GLY A 501 -13.92 -5.67 -12.66
N ASN A 502 -13.45 -5.91 -11.42
CA ASN A 502 -13.06 -7.25 -10.98
C ASN A 502 -14.26 -8.05 -10.45
N HIS A 503 -15.39 -7.39 -10.18
CA HIS A 503 -16.56 -8.06 -9.65
C HIS A 503 -17.31 -8.76 -10.80
N PRO A 504 -17.61 -10.07 -10.73
CA PRO A 504 -18.19 -10.82 -11.85
C PRO A 504 -19.48 -10.23 -12.42
N SER A 505 -20.39 -9.73 -11.56
CA SER A 505 -21.64 -9.10 -12.00
C SER A 505 -21.45 -7.78 -12.74
N CYS A 506 -20.25 -7.19 -12.67
CA CYS A 506 -19.95 -5.90 -13.27
C CYS A 506 -19.28 -6.02 -14.65
N GLU A 507 -18.88 -7.22 -15.07
CA GLU A 507 -18.21 -7.46 -16.35
C GLU A 507 -19.10 -7.08 -17.55
N PHE A 508 -20.42 -7.30 -17.42
CA PHE A 508 -21.39 -7.08 -18.50
C PHE A 508 -22.09 -5.72 -18.43
N SER A 509 -21.70 -4.83 -17.51
CA SER A 509 -22.34 -3.51 -17.40
C SER A 509 -22.06 -2.66 -18.64
N GLY A 510 -23.08 -1.98 -19.17
CA GLY A 510 -22.94 -1.09 -20.34
C GLY A 510 -21.90 0.03 -20.15
N LEU A 511 -21.57 0.38 -18.90
CA LEU A 511 -20.57 1.38 -18.53
C LEU A 511 -19.34 0.79 -17.80
N ALA A 512 -19.09 -0.52 -17.95
CA ALA A 512 -17.95 -1.22 -17.31
C ALA A 512 -16.58 -0.58 -17.63
N ASN A 513 -16.41 0.00 -18.83
CA ASN A 513 -15.19 0.72 -19.23
C ASN A 513 -14.88 1.95 -18.34
N PHE A 514 -15.89 2.49 -17.65
CA PHE A 514 -15.73 3.58 -16.68
C PHE A 514 -15.63 3.07 -15.23
N GLY A 515 -15.60 1.75 -15.04
CA GLY A 515 -15.68 1.09 -13.75
C GLY A 515 -17.05 1.19 -13.11
N LEU A 516 -18.10 1.40 -13.90
CA LEU A 516 -19.48 1.48 -13.41
C LEU A 516 -20.14 0.12 -13.58
N CYS A 517 -20.84 -0.32 -12.54
CA CYS A 517 -21.60 -1.55 -12.47
C CYS A 517 -23.06 -1.22 -12.22
N GLU A 518 -24.00 -1.83 -12.92
CA GLU A 518 -25.43 -1.56 -12.68
C GLU A 518 -25.77 -1.91 -11.23
N LEU A 519 -26.46 -0.99 -10.54
CA LEU A 519 -26.67 -1.13 -9.10
C LEU A 519 -27.49 -2.37 -8.78
N ASP A 520 -28.53 -2.65 -9.56
CA ASP A 520 -29.41 -3.80 -9.35
C ASP A 520 -28.65 -5.13 -9.52
N SER A 521 -27.83 -5.26 -10.57
CA SER A 521 -26.97 -6.43 -10.77
C SER A 521 -25.94 -6.60 -9.66
N PHE A 522 -25.40 -5.49 -9.13
CA PHE A 522 -24.52 -5.55 -7.97
C PHE A 522 -25.27 -6.05 -6.73
N VAL A 523 -26.45 -5.49 -6.42
CA VAL A 523 -27.28 -5.88 -5.27
C VAL A 523 -27.74 -7.34 -5.35
N GLU A 524 -28.13 -7.81 -6.54
CA GLU A 524 -28.49 -9.20 -6.79
C GLU A 524 -27.31 -10.14 -6.54
N SER A 525 -26.12 -9.76 -7.00
CA SER A 525 -24.91 -10.57 -6.81
C SER A 525 -24.43 -10.69 -5.36
N GLN A 526 -24.98 -9.90 -4.43
CA GLN A 526 -24.67 -10.02 -2.99
C GLN A 526 -25.53 -11.07 -2.27
N GLN A 527 -25.99 -12.11 -2.99
CA GLN A 527 -26.82 -13.18 -2.44
C GLN A 527 -26.17 -13.86 -1.22
N PHE A 528 -24.85 -14.05 -1.24
CA PHE A 528 -24.12 -14.62 -0.11
C PHE A 528 -24.43 -13.88 1.20
N ALA A 529 -24.20 -12.57 1.24
CA ALA A 529 -24.41 -11.77 2.46
C ALA A 529 -25.89 -11.66 2.86
N ARG A 530 -26.81 -11.70 1.88
CA ARG A 530 -28.24 -11.48 2.10
C ARG A 530 -29.00 -12.74 2.53
N GLU A 531 -28.64 -13.89 1.99
CA GLU A 531 -29.46 -15.11 2.06
C GLU A 531 -28.68 -16.36 2.48
N GLU A 532 -27.42 -16.50 2.05
CA GLU A 532 -26.64 -17.73 2.25
C GLU A 532 -25.71 -17.68 3.47
N VAL A 533 -25.45 -16.50 4.01
CA VAL A 533 -24.51 -16.33 5.13
C VAL A 533 -24.98 -17.13 6.35
N ASP A 534 -24.11 -18.03 6.78
CA ASP A 534 -24.34 -18.82 7.97
C ASP A 534 -23.57 -18.23 9.16
N TRP A 535 -24.26 -17.43 9.97
CA TRP A 535 -23.70 -16.89 11.22
C TRP A 535 -23.55 -17.95 12.32
N SER A 536 -24.21 -19.10 12.20
CA SER A 536 -24.19 -20.13 13.25
C SER A 536 -22.81 -20.74 13.44
N ILE A 537 -21.97 -20.75 12.40
CA ILE A 537 -20.57 -21.17 12.45
C ILE A 537 -19.75 -20.46 13.54
N CYS A 538 -20.15 -19.25 13.94
CA CYS A 538 -19.48 -18.50 15.01
C CYS A 538 -19.68 -19.11 16.41
N TYR A 539 -20.67 -19.99 16.55
CA TYR A 539 -21.08 -20.60 17.81
C TYR A 539 -21.08 -22.14 17.76
N GLU A 540 -20.82 -22.73 16.60
CA GLU A 540 -20.52 -24.14 16.49
C GLU A 540 -19.24 -24.45 17.27
N LYS A 541 -19.25 -25.54 18.02
CA LYS A 541 -18.00 -26.11 18.51
C LYS A 541 -17.40 -26.89 17.34
N ASP A 542 -16.14 -26.62 17.01
CA ASP A 542 -15.39 -27.47 16.10
C ASP A 542 -15.28 -28.87 16.74
N ASP A 543 -16.21 -29.76 16.41
CA ASP A 543 -16.13 -31.19 16.68
C ASP A 543 -15.15 -31.80 15.65
N GLU A 544 -13.85 -31.49 15.76
CA GLU A 544 -12.76 -32.22 15.08
C GLU A 544 -11.66 -32.65 16.04
#